data_AF-A0A8J6S7A2-F1
#
_entry.id   AF-A0A8J6S7A2-F1
#
_cell.length_a   1.000
_cell.length_b   1.000
_cell.length_c   1.000
_cell.angle_alpha   90.00
_cell.angle_beta   90.00
_cell.angle_gamma   90.00
#
_symmetry.space_group_name_H-M   'P 1'
#
loop_
_entity.id
_entity.type
_entity.pdbx_description
1 polymer ?
#
loop_
_entity_poly.entity_id
_entity_poly.type
_entity_poly.pdbx_seq_one_letter_code
_entity_poly.pdbx_strand_id
1 'polypeptide(L)' 'MWVDGGYSGEKFIPWVIDTYRWILEVVLRPQTAQGFEVLPKRWVVERAFGWFNWCRRLSKDYEI' A
#
# COMPACT_ATOMS: atom_id res chain seq x y z
N MET A 1 2.92 -5.59 -8.47
CA MET A 1 3.12 -5.36 -7.04
C MET A 1 1.90 -4.64 -6.50
N TRP A 2 1.35 -5.08 -5.38
CA TRP A 2 0.15 -4.47 -4.78
C TRP A 2 0.53 -3.32 -3.86
N VAL A 3 -0.22 -2.24 -3.95
CA VAL A 3 -0.07 -1.06 -3.09
C VAL A 3 -1.43 -0.64 -2.55
N ASP A 4 -1.47 -0.01 -1.38
CA ASP A 4 -2.71 0.50 -0.82
C ASP A 4 -3.16 1.80 -1.50
N GLY A 5 -4.40 2.22 -1.21
CA GLY A 5 -5.00 3.42 -1.78
C GLY A 5 -4.24 4.73 -1.53
N GLY A 6 -3.42 4.81 -0.48
CA GLY A 6 -2.58 5.98 -0.21
C GLY A 6 -1.50 6.21 -1.27
N TYR A 7 -1.15 5.19 -2.04
CA TYR A 7 -0.17 5.27 -3.14
C TYR A 7 -0.82 5.43 -4.51
N SER A 8 -2.11 5.77 -4.58
CA SER A 8 -2.81 6.02 -5.85
C SER A 8 -2.47 7.38 -6.49
N GLY A 9 -1.40 8.05 -6.05
CA GLY A 9 -1.03 9.38 -6.53
C GLY A 9 -0.66 9.38 -8.01
N GLU A 10 -1.21 10.36 -8.76
CA GLU A 10 -1.03 10.47 -10.22
C GLU A 10 0.43 10.54 -10.66
N LYS A 11 1.33 11.03 -9.81
CA LYS A 11 2.78 11.13 -10.09
C LYS A 11 3.57 9.91 -9.64
N PHE A 12 3.06 9.17 -8.64
CA PHE A 12 3.78 8.06 -8.03
C PHE A 12 3.80 6.83 -8.95
N ILE A 13 2.64 6.47 -9.51
CA ILE A 13 2.53 5.29 -10.37
C ILE A 13 3.43 5.42 -11.63
N PRO A 14 3.39 6.53 -12.39
CA PRO A 14 4.27 6.70 -13.55
C PRO A 14 5.75 6.68 -13.17
N TRP A 15 6.12 7.29 -12.04
CA TRP A 15 7.51 7.31 -11.59
C TRP A 15 8.05 5.91 -11.26
N VAL A 16 7.25 5.05 -10.61
CA VAL A 16 7.66 3.67 -10.31
C VAL A 16 7.78 2.84 -11.59
N ILE A 17 6.84 3.01 -12.53
CA ILE A 17 6.91 2.36 -13.83
C ILE A 17 8.16 2.81 -14.59
N ASP A 18 8.52 4.09 -14.54
CA ASP A 18 9.68 4.57 -15.27
C ASP A 18 11.01 4.14 -14.64
N THR A 19 11.11 4.25 -13.31
CA THR A 19 12.34 3.99 -12.56
C THR A 19 12.65 2.51 -12.43
N TYR A 20 11.63 1.70 -12.12
CA TYR A 20 11.81 0.30 -11.76
C TYR A 20 11.18 -0.68 -12.77
N ARG A 21 10.41 -0.18 -13.75
CA ARG A 21 9.65 -0.99 -14.71
C ARG A 21 8.69 -1.97 -14.04
N TRP A 22 8.19 -1.60 -12.85
CA TRP A 22 7.24 -2.41 -12.08
C TRP A 22 5.80 -2.05 -12.40
N ILE A 23 4.95 -3.06 -12.50
CA ILE A 23 3.50 -2.90 -12.63
C ILE A 23 2.91 -2.80 -11.22
N LEU A 24 2.21 -1.70 -10.93
CA LEU A 24 1.52 -1.46 -9.66
C LEU A 24 0.02 -1.71 -9.81
N GLU A 25 -0.56 -2.41 -8.84
CA GLU A 25 -2.00 -2.63 -8.72
C GLU A 25 -2.46 -2.00 -7.40
N VAL A 26 -3.28 -0.95 -7.49
CA VAL A 26 -3.81 -0.26 -6.31
C VAL A 26 -5.03 -1.03 -5.80
N VAL A 27 -4.95 -1.53 -4.58
CA VAL A 27 -6.06 -2.23 -3.93
C VAL A 27 -6.91 -1.21 -3.18
N LEU A 28 -8.03 -0.81 -3.80
CA LEU A 28 -8.98 0.14 -3.22
C LEU A 28 -10.05 -0.59 -2.40
N ARG A 29 -10.50 0.06 -1.32
CA ARG A 29 -11.68 -0.39 -0.57
C ARG A 29 -12.94 -0.08 -1.39
N PRO A 30 -13.90 -1.01 -1.52
CA PRO A 30 -15.20 -0.71 -2.11
C PRO A 30 -15.88 0.41 -1.31
N GLN A 31 -16.38 1.44 -1.99
CA GLN A 31 -17.05 2.58 -1.33
C GLN A 31 -18.37 2.17 -0.64
N THR A 32 -18.95 1.04 -1.05
CA THR A 32 -20.15 0.42 -0.47
C THR A 32 -19.88 -0.43 0.77
N ALA A 33 -18.61 -0.60 1.17
CA ALA A 33 -18.25 -1.42 2.33
C ALA A 33 -18.68 -0.77 3.65
N GLN A 34 -19.81 -1.21 4.22
CA GLN A 34 -20.18 -0.89 5.60
C GLN A 34 -19.50 -1.86 6.57
N GLY A 35 -18.61 -1.34 7.42
CA GLY A 35 -17.91 -2.13 8.44
C GLY A 35 -16.53 -2.66 8.02
N PHE A 36 -16.07 -3.73 8.67
CA PHE A 36 -14.80 -4.39 8.38
C PHE A 36 -15.00 -5.43 7.27
N GLU A 37 -14.55 -5.10 6.06
CA GLU A 37 -14.51 -6.05 4.94
C GLU A 37 -13.08 -6.54 4.74
N VAL A 38 -12.92 -7.86 4.64
CA VAL A 38 -11.62 -8.49 4.36
C VAL A 38 -11.28 -8.23 2.91
N LEU A 39 -10.37 -7.28 2.67
CA LEU A 39 -9.85 -7.04 1.33
C LEU A 39 -8.92 -8.19 0.93
N PRO A 40 -9.22 -8.93 -0.16
CA PRO A 40 -8.34 -9.99 -0.62
C PRO A 40 -6.96 -9.40 -0.94
N LYS A 41 -5.90 -10.08 -0.46
CA LYS A 41 -4.47 -9.72 -0.62
C LYS A 41 -3.93 -8.56 0.24
N ARG A 42 -4.76 -7.87 1.04
CA ARG A 42 -4.29 -6.81 1.97
C ARG A 42 -3.27 -7.32 2.99
N TRP A 43 -3.43 -8.56 3.44
CA TRP A 43 -2.49 -9.20 4.38
C TRP A 43 -1.06 -9.25 3.85
N VAL A 44 -0.85 -9.28 2.53
CA VAL A 44 0.50 -9.33 1.93
C VAL A 44 1.25 -8.03 2.22
N VAL A 45 0.56 -6.90 2.03
CA VAL A 45 1.09 -5.56 2.30
C VAL A 45 1.34 -5.39 3.80
N GLU A 46 0.37 -5.76 4.63
CA GLU A 46 0.49 -5.67 6.09
C GLU A 46 1.58 -6.57 6.66
N ARG A 47 1.80 -7.76 6.07
CA ARG A 47 2.89 -8.67 6.43
C ARG A 47 4.26 -8.07 6.11
N ALA A 48 4.41 -7.45 4.94
CA ALA A 48 5.65 -6.76 4.58
C ALA A 48 5.95 -5.61 5.57
N PHE A 49 4.95 -4.80 5.92
CA PHE A 49 5.10 -3.78 6.96
C PHE A 49 5.38 -4.38 8.35
N GLY A 50 4.79 -5.53 8.69
CA GLY A 50 5.09 -6.26 9.91
C GLY A 50 6.56 -6.66 10.01
N TRP A 51 7.14 -7.16 8.91
CA TRP A 51 8.58 -7.46 8.82
C TRP A 51 9.44 -6.20 8.97
N PHE A 52 9.08 -5.10 8.32
CA PHE A 52 9.83 -3.84 8.44
C PHE A 52 9.73 -3.20 9.83
N ASN A 53 8.58 -3.33 10.49
CA ASN A 53 8.36 -2.80 11.83
C ASN A 53 9.19 -3.58 12.88
N TRP A 54 9.37 -4.88 12.68
CA TRP A 54 10.28 -5.71 13.48
C TRP A 54 11.74 -5.27 13.36
N CYS A 55 12.15 -4.79 12.19
CA CYS A 55 13.47 -4.19 11.98
C CYS A 55 13.57 -2.73 12.48
N ARG A 56 12.54 -2.17 13.14
CA ARG A 56 12.46 -0.80 13.71
C ARG A 56 12.88 0.34 12.76
N ARG A 57 12.89 0.10 11.45
CA ARG A 57 13.45 1.04 10.46
C ARG A 57 12.42 2.03 9.91
N LEU A 58 11.14 1.82 10.23
CA LEU A 58 10.02 2.66 9.82
C LEU A 58 9.38 3.23 11.09
N SER A 59 9.85 4.39 11.56
CA SER A 59 9.17 5.13 12.63
C SER A 59 7.85 5.66 12.06
N LYS A 60 6.73 5.36 12.73
CA LYS A 60 5.36 5.54 12.20
C LYS A 60 4.69 6.86 12.59
N ASP A 61 5.44 7.81 13.11
CA ASP A 61 4.92 9.09 13.56
C ASP A 61 5.20 10.15 12.50
N TYR A 62 4.33 10.22 11.49
CA TYR A 62 4.26 11.38 10.61
C TYR A 62 2.80 11.64 10.24
N GLU A 63 2.09 12.27 11.17
CA GLU A 63 0.82 12.94 10.90
C GLU A 63 1.11 14.44 10.82
N ILE A 64 0.89 15.05 9.65
CA ILE A 64 0.80 16.51 9.43
C ILE A 64 -0.67 16.84 9.22
#